data_AF-A0A0A1U0W9-F1
#
_entry.id   AF-A0A0A1U0W9-F1
#
_cell.length_a   1.000
_cell.length_b   1.000
_cell.length_c   1.000
_cell.angle_alpha   90.00
_cell.angle_beta   90.00
_cell.angle_gamma   90.00
#
_symmetry.space_group_name_H-M   'P 1'
#
loop_
_entity.id
_entity.type
_entity.pdbx_description
1 polymer ?
#
loop_
_entity_poly.entity_id
_entity_poly.type
_entity_poly.pdbx_seq_one_letter_code
_entity_poly.pdbx_strand_id
1 'polypeptide(L)'
;MNQECIGDSCQIEHREEQLNEIRYTISSLTFENKEFEKQEDEIQDRYAKKRTSPLENLNRLIVLVSEHPENANYKEEQEKYNLLLRKMKFDYLDEISKVKTKRFRNEAQIAQLRDKLAKLGNLENERTQNSHNAHPQANRR
;
A
#
# COMPACT_ATOMS: atom_id res chain seq x y z
N MET A 1 27.16 33.77 3.34
CA MET A 1 27.10 34.66 2.17
C MET A 1 25.77 34.40 1.50
N ASN A 2 24.79 35.28 1.75
CA ASN A 2 23.46 35.17 1.19
C ASN A 2 23.47 35.89 -0.15
N GLN A 3 23.54 35.15 -1.25
CA GLN A 3 23.04 35.68 -2.50
C GLN A 3 21.52 35.59 -2.44
N GLU A 4 20.88 36.74 -2.18
CA GLU A 4 19.46 36.92 -2.46
C GLU A 4 19.28 36.71 -3.97
N CYS A 5 18.66 35.59 -4.29
CA CYS A 5 18.33 35.20 -5.64
C CYS A 5 17.12 36.04 -6.08
N ILE A 6 17.35 37.01 -6.98
CA ILE A 6 16.33 37.94 -7.48
C ILE A 6 16.06 37.61 -8.96
N GLY A 7 14.88 37.07 -9.30
CA GLY A 7 14.40 36.90 -10.68
C GLY A 7 13.68 35.57 -10.98
N ASP A 8 13.02 35.48 -12.16
CA ASP A 8 12.23 34.32 -12.63
C ASP A 8 13.04 33.00 -12.72
N SER A 9 14.36 33.08 -12.86
CA SER A 9 15.25 31.90 -12.88
C SER A 9 15.29 31.13 -11.56
N CYS A 10 15.20 31.83 -10.42
CA CYS A 10 15.17 31.20 -9.09
C CYS A 10 13.90 30.38 -8.86
N GLN A 11 12.79 30.86 -9.43
CA GLN A 11 11.49 30.18 -9.31
C GLN A 11 11.44 28.91 -10.16
N ILE A 12 12.21 28.84 -11.24
CA ILE A 12 12.29 27.66 -12.11
C ILE A 12 13.09 26.55 -11.43
N GLU A 13 14.31 26.84 -10.96
CA GLU A 13 15.16 25.86 -10.27
C GLU A 13 14.47 25.29 -9.02
N HIS A 14 13.90 26.16 -8.18
CA HIS A 14 13.21 25.72 -6.97
C HIS A 14 11.98 24.84 -7.27
N ARG A 15 11.33 25.05 -8.42
CA ARG A 15 10.19 24.21 -8.85
C ARG A 15 10.65 22.88 -9.41
N GLU A 16 11.74 22.85 -10.18
CA GLU A 16 12.33 21.61 -10.67
C GLU A 16 12.81 20.73 -9.50
N GLU A 17 13.39 21.34 -8.46
CA GLU A 17 13.70 20.66 -7.20
C GLU A 17 12.45 20.05 -6.57
N GLN A 18 11.38 20.82 -6.38
CA GLN A 18 10.12 20.31 -5.83
C GLN A 18 9.50 19.17 -6.68
N LEU A 19 9.54 19.26 -8.00
CA LEU A 19 9.07 18.21 -8.90
C LEU A 19 9.92 16.94 -8.76
N ASN A 20 11.23 17.09 -8.67
CA ASN A 20 12.16 15.97 -8.52
C ASN A 20 12.02 15.31 -7.15
N GLU A 21 11.85 16.07 -6.07
CA GLU A 21 11.55 15.54 -4.74
C GLU A 21 10.27 14.69 -4.76
N ILE A 22 9.17 15.22 -5.32
CA ILE A 22 7.90 14.49 -5.42
C ILE A 22 8.08 13.18 -6.21
N ARG A 23 8.78 13.21 -7.35
CA ARG A 23 9.07 12.01 -8.17
C ARG A 23 9.90 10.98 -7.40
N TYR A 24 10.90 11.44 -6.64
CA TYR A 24 11.73 10.58 -5.81
C TYR A 24 10.89 9.91 -4.71
N THR A 25 10.06 10.68 -4.00
CA THR A 25 9.16 10.15 -2.97
C THR A 25 8.18 9.12 -3.54
N ILE A 26 7.57 9.39 -4.70
CA ILE A 26 6.69 8.41 -5.37
C ILE A 26 7.44 7.11 -5.68
N SER A 27 8.68 7.21 -6.19
CA SER A 27 9.50 6.03 -6.50
C SER A 27 9.81 5.21 -5.24
N SER A 28 10.18 5.88 -4.14
CA SER A 28 10.45 5.24 -2.85
C SER A 28 9.22 4.55 -2.28
N LEU A 29 8.07 5.21 -2.22
CA LEU A 29 6.82 4.61 -1.74
C LEU A 29 6.34 3.45 -2.63
N THR A 30 6.57 3.55 -3.95
CA THR A 30 6.26 2.46 -4.90
C THR A 30 7.14 1.24 -4.64
N PHE A 31 8.42 1.45 -4.31
CA PHE A 31 9.33 0.37 -3.92
C PHE A 31 8.86 -0.28 -2.60
N GLU A 32 8.53 0.51 -1.58
CA GLU A 32 8.00 -0.01 -0.32
C GLU A 32 6.72 -0.83 -0.51
N ASN A 33 5.82 -0.42 -1.40
CA ASN A 33 4.62 -1.18 -1.72
C ASN A 33 4.93 -2.58 -2.27
N LYS A 34 5.94 -2.71 -3.13
CA LYS A 34 6.38 -4.02 -3.63
C LYS A 34 6.95 -4.90 -2.52
N GLU A 35 7.63 -4.31 -1.54
CA GLU A 35 8.11 -5.06 -0.37
C GLU A 35 6.95 -5.50 0.53
N PHE A 36 5.91 -4.67 0.68
CA PHE A 36 4.68 -5.07 1.38
C PHE A 36 3.94 -6.19 0.63
N GLU A 37 3.87 -6.16 -0.69
CA GLU A 37 3.29 -7.26 -1.48
C GLU A 37 4.00 -8.59 -1.20
N LYS A 38 5.34 -8.61 -1.17
CA LYS A 38 6.11 -9.80 -0.79
C LYS A 38 5.80 -10.26 0.64
N GLN A 39 5.67 -9.32 1.59
CA GLN A 39 5.30 -9.66 2.96
C GLN A 39 3.90 -10.28 3.05
N GLU A 40 2.94 -9.83 2.22
CA GLU A 40 1.61 -10.44 2.14
C GLU A 40 1.68 -11.90 1.67
N ASP A 41 2.46 -12.16 0.61
CA ASP A 41 2.68 -13.51 0.09
C ASP A 41 3.33 -14.41 1.14
N GLU A 42 4.36 -13.93 1.84
CA GLU A 42 5.02 -14.67 2.91
C GLU A 42 4.07 -14.99 4.07
N ILE A 43 3.22 -14.04 4.48
CA ILE A 43 2.21 -14.27 5.53
C ILE A 43 1.22 -15.35 5.09
N GLN A 44 0.76 -15.29 3.84
CA GLN A 44 -0.17 -16.26 3.27
C GLN A 44 0.44 -17.66 3.19
N ASP A 45 1.68 -17.78 2.75
CA ASP A 45 2.41 -19.04 2.70
C ASP A 45 2.64 -19.62 4.10
N ARG A 46 3.04 -18.80 5.07
CA ARG A 46 3.20 -19.23 6.47
C ARG A 46 1.87 -19.73 7.03
N TYR A 47 0.76 -19.03 6.78
CA TYR A 47 -0.56 -19.43 7.25
C TYR A 47 -1.00 -20.76 6.61
N ALA A 48 -0.83 -20.90 5.29
CA ALA A 48 -1.15 -22.14 4.57
C ALA A 48 -0.39 -23.32 5.17
N LYS A 49 0.93 -23.22 5.32
CA LYS A 49 1.79 -24.27 5.90
C LYS A 49 1.40 -24.62 7.33
N LYS A 50 1.16 -23.62 8.19
CA LYS A 50 0.75 -23.88 9.58
C LYS A 50 -0.61 -24.58 9.64
N ARG A 51 -1.57 -24.19 8.81
CA ARG A 51 -2.96 -24.69 8.86
C ARG A 51 -3.09 -26.15 8.43
N THR A 52 -2.22 -26.64 7.56
CA THR A 52 -2.29 -28.01 7.03
C THR A 52 -2.31 -29.06 8.12
N SER A 53 -1.39 -28.99 9.10
CA SER A 53 -1.28 -30.01 10.15
C SER A 53 -2.52 -30.10 11.06
N PRO A 54 -3.07 -29.00 11.62
CA PRO A 54 -4.33 -29.04 12.35
C PRO A 54 -5.51 -29.56 11.50
N LEU A 55 -5.54 -29.25 10.20
CA LEU A 55 -6.59 -29.70 9.30
C LEU A 55 -6.49 -31.21 9.02
N GLU A 56 -5.28 -31.72 8.81
CA GLU A 56 -5.01 -33.15 8.67
C GLU A 56 -5.37 -33.92 9.94
N ASN A 57 -5.03 -33.38 11.11
CA ASN A 57 -5.40 -33.98 12.39
C ASN A 57 -6.91 -34.02 12.60
N LEU A 58 -7.63 -32.93 12.27
CA LEU A 58 -9.08 -32.90 12.31
C LEU A 58 -9.70 -33.93 11.36
N ASN A 59 -9.17 -34.06 10.14
CA ASN A 59 -9.63 -35.05 9.16
C ASN A 59 -9.40 -36.49 9.65
N ARG A 60 -8.23 -36.78 10.24
CA ARG A 60 -7.96 -38.09 10.87
C ARG A 60 -8.94 -38.38 12.00
N LEU A 61 -9.25 -37.38 12.83
CA LEU A 61 -10.23 -37.52 13.91
C LEU A 61 -11.63 -37.88 13.37
N ILE A 62 -12.06 -37.27 12.27
CA ILE A 62 -13.36 -37.55 11.63
C ILE A 62 -13.41 -38.99 11.09
N VAL A 63 -12.33 -39.46 10.45
CA VAL A 63 -12.25 -40.85 9.95
C VAL A 63 -12.35 -41.84 11.11
N LEU A 64 -11.56 -41.64 12.17
CA LEU A 64 -11.54 -42.54 13.34
C LEU A 64 -12.90 -42.66 14.03
N VAL A 65 -13.68 -41.58 14.07
CA VAL A 65 -15.04 -41.61 14.65
C VAL A 65 -16.07 -42.26 13.73
N SER A 66 -15.87 -42.15 12.42
CA SER A 66 -16.69 -42.89 11.46
C SER A 66 -16.47 -44.40 11.60
N GLU A 67 -15.26 -44.82 11.95
CA GLU A 67 -14.90 -46.22 12.20
C GLU A 67 -15.29 -46.71 13.61
N HIS A 68 -15.28 -45.81 14.60
CA HIS A 68 -15.52 -46.12 16.02
C HIS A 68 -16.44 -45.08 16.69
N PRO A 69 -17.78 -45.17 16.50
CA PRO A 69 -18.75 -44.18 16.96
C PRO A 69 -18.91 -44.11 18.49
N GLU A 70 -18.49 -45.14 19.23
CA GLU A 70 -18.52 -45.16 20.71
C GLU A 70 -17.45 -44.29 21.37
N ASN A 71 -16.57 -43.63 20.59
CA ASN A 71 -15.50 -42.82 21.16
C ASN A 71 -16.02 -41.51 21.79
N ALA A 72 -16.29 -41.57 23.10
CA ALA A 72 -16.83 -40.46 23.90
C ALA A 72 -15.95 -39.20 23.89
N ASN A 73 -14.66 -39.31 23.56
CA ASN A 73 -13.70 -38.21 23.63
C ASN A 73 -13.64 -37.35 22.35
N TYR A 74 -14.41 -37.72 21.31
CA TYR A 74 -14.40 -37.04 20.02
C TYR A 74 -14.75 -35.56 20.09
N LYS A 75 -15.85 -35.23 20.78
CA LYS A 75 -16.36 -33.85 20.80
C LYS A 75 -15.35 -32.88 21.40
N GLU A 76 -14.66 -33.30 22.46
CA GLU A 76 -13.64 -32.50 23.12
C GLU A 76 -12.41 -32.30 22.21
N GLU A 77 -11.90 -33.36 21.58
CA GLU A 77 -10.78 -33.26 20.64
C GLU A 77 -11.14 -32.43 19.40
N GLN A 78 -12.35 -32.60 18.85
CA GLN A 78 -12.86 -31.80 17.73
C GLN A 78 -12.91 -30.31 18.09
N GLU A 79 -13.37 -29.97 19.30
CA GLU A 79 -13.42 -28.59 19.78
C GLU A 79 -12.03 -27.98 19.92
N LYS A 80 -11.04 -28.73 20.43
CA LYS A 80 -9.63 -28.28 20.51
C LYS A 80 -9.07 -27.92 19.14
N TYR A 81 -9.23 -28.79 18.13
CA TYR A 81 -8.76 -28.50 16.77
C TYR A 81 -9.50 -27.33 16.12
N ASN A 82 -10.82 -27.23 16.34
CA ASN A 82 -11.61 -26.10 15.85
C ASN A 82 -11.17 -24.77 16.47
N LEU A 83 -10.88 -24.76 17.78
CA LEU A 83 -10.37 -23.58 18.47
C LEU A 83 -8.99 -23.17 17.93
N LEU A 84 -8.10 -24.15 17.71
CA LEU A 84 -6.78 -23.92 17.11
C LEU A 84 -6.91 -23.30 15.72
N LEU A 85 -7.75 -23.87 14.84
CA LEU A 85 -8.00 -23.33 13.50
C LEU A 85 -8.55 -21.90 13.52
N ARG A 86 -9.46 -21.60 14.47
CA ARG A 86 -9.98 -20.23 14.67
C ARG A 86 -8.87 -19.28 15.09
N LYS A 87 -8.08 -19.64 16.10
CA LYS A 87 -6.96 -18.82 16.58
C LYS A 87 -5.99 -18.50 15.45
N MET A 88 -5.59 -19.51 14.68
CA MET A 88 -4.70 -19.32 13.54
C MET A 88 -5.28 -18.41 12.47
N LYS A 89 -6.59 -18.50 12.22
CA LYS A 89 -7.28 -17.58 11.29
C LYS A 89 -7.23 -16.14 11.81
N PHE A 90 -7.43 -15.93 13.12
CA PHE A 90 -7.31 -14.60 13.72
C PHE A 90 -5.88 -14.04 13.61
N ASP A 91 -4.87 -14.84 13.95
CA ASP A 91 -3.46 -14.42 13.86
C ASP A 91 -3.09 -14.03 12.42
N TYR A 92 -3.53 -14.82 11.43
CA TYR A 92 -3.35 -14.49 10.01
C TYR A 92 -4.04 -13.18 9.61
N LEU A 93 -5.31 -13.01 9.99
CA LEU A 93 -6.06 -11.80 9.66
C LEU A 93 -5.45 -10.55 10.30
N ASP A 94 -4.94 -10.66 11.53
CA ASP A 94 -4.23 -9.57 12.19
C ASP A 94 -2.93 -9.20 11.46
N GLU A 95 -2.06 -10.18 11.17
CA GLU A 95 -0.81 -9.96 10.45
C GLU A 95 -1.05 -9.34 9.05
N ILE A 96 -1.93 -9.94 8.25
CA ILE A 96 -2.19 -9.50 6.88
C ILE A 96 -2.84 -8.10 6.84
N SER A 97 -3.71 -7.79 7.80
CA SER A 97 -4.38 -6.49 7.86
C SER A 97 -3.39 -5.35 8.12
N LYS A 98 -2.36 -5.58 8.94
CA LYS A 98 -1.31 -4.60 9.24
C LYS A 98 -0.51 -4.25 7.99
N VAL A 99 -0.11 -5.26 7.20
CA VAL A 99 0.65 -5.04 5.97
C VAL A 99 -0.21 -4.35 4.91
N LYS A 100 -1.44 -4.84 4.68
CA LYS A 100 -2.38 -4.22 3.74
C LYS A 100 -2.70 -2.77 4.09
N THR A 101 -2.82 -2.45 5.38
CA THR A 101 -3.05 -1.08 5.83
C THR A 101 -1.87 -0.16 5.50
N LYS A 102 -0.63 -0.64 5.64
CA LYS A 102 0.56 0.13 5.24
C LYS A 102 0.57 0.38 3.73
N ARG A 103 0.34 -0.68 2.94
CA ARG A 103 0.28 -0.57 1.47
C ARG A 103 -0.79 0.42 1.01
N PHE A 104 -2.00 0.32 1.58
CA PHE A 104 -3.09 1.26 1.29
C PHE A 104 -2.73 2.71 1.61
N ARG A 105 -2.06 2.97 2.74
CA ARG A 105 -1.60 4.33 3.10
C ARG A 105 -0.58 4.87 2.09
N ASN A 106 0.38 4.04 1.67
CA ASN A 106 1.36 4.41 0.66
C ASN A 106 0.71 4.64 -0.70
N GLU A 107 -0.23 3.81 -1.13
CA GLU A 107 -1.02 4.01 -2.36
C GLU A 107 -1.79 5.34 -2.33
N ALA A 108 -2.43 5.67 -1.20
CA ALA A 108 -3.12 6.94 -1.02
C ALA A 108 -2.16 8.14 -1.06
N GLN A 109 -0.99 8.05 -0.43
CA GLN A 109 0.04 9.08 -0.49
C GLN A 109 0.58 9.27 -1.91
N ILE A 110 0.82 8.18 -2.65
CA ILE A 110 1.23 8.23 -4.06
C ILE A 110 0.17 8.96 -4.89
N ALA A 111 -1.12 8.66 -4.69
CA ALA A 111 -2.20 9.35 -5.40
C ALA A 111 -2.18 10.86 -5.12
N GLN A 112 -2.07 11.27 -3.86
CA GLN A 112 -1.96 12.69 -3.47
C GLN A 112 -0.73 13.37 -4.08
N LEU A 113 0.42 12.68 -4.12
CA LEU A 113 1.65 13.19 -4.71
C LEU A 113 1.54 13.32 -6.24
N ARG A 114 0.87 12.38 -6.92
CA ARG A 114 0.57 12.46 -8.36
C ARG A 114 -0.33 13.65 -8.69
N ASP A 115 -1.35 13.89 -7.87
CA ASP A 115 -2.21 15.08 -8.02
C ASP A 115 -1.43 16.38 -7.81
N LYS A 116 -0.55 16.43 -6.80
CA LYS A 116 0.34 17.58 -6.57
C LYS A 116 1.28 17.81 -7.75
N LEU A 117 1.87 16.74 -8.29
CA LEU A 117 2.73 16.77 -9.47
C LEU A 117 1.97 17.34 -10.69
N ALA A 118 0.73 16.89 -10.92
CA ALA A 118 -0.10 17.36 -12.03
C ALA A 118 -0.46 18.86 -11.88
N LYS A 119 -0.82 19.32 -10.68
CA LYS A 119 -1.09 20.74 -10.41
C LYS A 119 0.15 21.61 -10.66
N LEU A 120 1.31 21.14 -10.22
CA LEU A 120 2.59 21.80 -10.49
C LEU A 120 3.01 21.72 -11.96
N GLY A 121 2.48 20.80 -12.77
CA GLY A 121 2.67 20.82 -14.22
C GLY A 121 1.72 21.78 -14.94
N ASN A 122 0.43 21.76 -14.60
CA ASN A 122 -0.60 22.57 -15.29
C ASN A 122 -0.43 24.08 -15.10
N LEU A 123 0.06 24.52 -13.94
CA LEU A 123 0.45 25.93 -13.70
C LEU A 123 1.49 26.44 -14.72
N GLU A 124 2.24 25.56 -15.40
CA GLU A 124 3.20 25.94 -16.45
C GLU A 124 2.51 26.19 -17.81
N ASN A 125 1.53 25.35 -18.16
CA ASN A 125 0.73 25.49 -19.38
C ASN A 125 -0.16 26.75 -19.34
N GLU A 126 -0.75 27.08 -18.19
CA GLU A 126 -1.56 28.30 -18.06
C GLU A 126 -0.70 29.58 -18.08
N ARG A 127 0.52 29.55 -17.53
CA ARG A 127 1.43 30.71 -17.52
C ARG A 127 2.02 31.00 -18.91
N THR A 128 2.31 29.97 -19.70
CA THR A 128 2.76 30.10 -21.10
C THR A 128 1.64 30.54 -22.06
N GLN A 129 0.39 30.11 -21.84
CA GLN A 129 -0.75 30.59 -22.63
C GLN A 129 -1.13 32.05 -22.32
N ASN A 130 -1.05 32.47 -21.05
CA ASN A 130 -1.35 33.87 -20.70
C ASN A 130 -0.26 34.85 -21.15
N SER A 131 1.02 34.44 -21.22
CA SER A 131 2.08 35.29 -21.78
C SER A 131 1.98 35.44 -23.31
N HIS A 132 1.44 34.45 -24.01
CA HIS A 132 1.13 34.54 -25.44
C HIS A 132 -0.12 35.39 -25.75
N ASN A 133 -1.04 35.59 -24.79
CA ASN A 133 -2.22 36.45 -24.95
C ASN A 133 -2.02 37.89 -24.43
N ALA A 134 -0.92 38.17 -23.72
CA ALA A 134 -0.54 39.51 -23.28
C ALA A 134 0.21 40.30 -24.38
N HIS A 135 -0.31 40.33 -25.61
CA HIS A 135 0.13 41.32 -26.59
C HIS A 135 -0.54 42.67 -26.26
N PRO A 136 0.21 43.79 -26.22
CA PRO A 136 -0.34 45.07 -25.82
C PRO A 136 -1.35 45.53 -26.87
N GLN A 137 -2.61 45.74 -26.45
CA GLN A 137 -3.50 46.61 -27.19
C GLN A 137 -2.82 47.97 -27.26
N ALA A 138 -2.20 48.25 -28.40
CA ALA A 138 -1.68 49.55 -28.75
C ALA A 138 -2.81 50.57 -28.59
N ASN A 139 -2.67 51.44 -27.60
CA ASN A 139 -3.48 52.64 -27.45
C ASN A 139 -3.38 53.45 -28.75
N ARG A 140 -4.37 53.31 -29.64
CA ARG A 140 -4.63 54.29 -30.69
C ARG A 140 -5.45 55.41 -30.06
N ARG A 141 -4.78 56.50 -29.71
CA ARG A 141 -5.38 57.84 -29.69
C ARG A 141 -5.00 58.55 -30.97
#